data_AF-A0A2V8R888-F1
#
_entry.id   AF-A0A2V8R888-F1
#
_cell.length_a   1.000
_cell.length_b   1.000
_cell.length_c   1.000
_cell.angle_alpha   90.00
_cell.angle_beta   90.00
_cell.angle_gamma   90.00
#
_symmetry.space_group_name_H-M   'P 1'
#
loop_
_entity.id
_entity.type
_entity.pdbx_description
1 polymer ?
#
loop_
_entity_poly.entity_id
_entity_poly.type
_entity_poly.pdbx_seq_one_letter_code
_entity_poly.pdbx_strand_id
1 'polypeptide(L)'
;MNPSSSSDRSATAADYLEQIATQLGDAWLPRIYRERILKMRTRAYEFPPIPKAVSPEIQHTLLGTELKVGRQRLLCPDLATARYLSVFARIGCPAVAIPYDITKVSHAADELESSWHRMLLLADSVTAGRSSAFRARLRRLLIGKVRDEVTEGGAGQRRPEFKQSTKRKA
;
A
#
# COMPACT_ATOMS: atom_id res chain seq x y z
N MET A 1 -27.58 -43.94 16.48
CA MET A 1 -28.12 -43.32 15.25
C MET A 1 -27.53 -41.92 15.18
N ASN A 2 -26.40 -41.77 14.48
CA ASN A 2 -25.73 -40.48 14.29
C ASN A 2 -26.08 -39.96 12.89
N PRO A 3 -26.46 -38.69 12.74
CA PRO A 3 -26.21 -37.95 11.53
C PRO A 3 -25.02 -37.03 11.76
N SER A 4 -23.89 -37.48 11.22
CA SER A 4 -22.96 -36.69 10.40
C SER A 4 -22.82 -35.21 10.75
N SER A 5 -21.76 -34.92 11.51
CA SER A 5 -21.11 -33.61 11.58
C SER A 5 -20.96 -33.01 10.18
N SER A 6 -21.55 -31.83 10.03
CA SER A 6 -21.50 -30.95 8.87
C SER A 6 -20.11 -30.83 8.27
N SER A 7 -20.05 -31.08 6.96
CA SER A 7 -18.94 -30.89 6.03
C SER A 7 -18.02 -29.72 6.39
N ASP A 8 -16.77 -30.06 6.70
CA ASP A 8 -15.62 -29.17 6.73
C ASP A 8 -15.38 -28.62 5.31
N ARG A 9 -16.08 -27.53 4.94
CA ARG A 9 -15.73 -26.77 3.73
C ARG A 9 -14.35 -26.16 3.99
N SER A 10 -13.33 -26.75 3.37
CA SER A 10 -11.97 -26.19 3.39
C SER A 10 -12.04 -24.73 2.94
N ALA A 11 -11.79 -23.79 3.86
CA ALA A 11 -11.81 -22.36 3.57
C ALA A 11 -10.92 -22.04 2.34
N THR A 12 -11.49 -21.32 1.39
CA THR A 12 -10.84 -20.96 0.14
C THR A 12 -9.89 -19.79 0.35
N ALA A 13 -8.98 -19.56 -0.60
CA ALA A 13 -8.09 -18.40 -0.54
C ALA A 13 -8.86 -17.06 -0.55
N ALA A 14 -10.05 -17.02 -1.16
CA ALA A 14 -10.89 -15.82 -1.16
C ALA A 14 -11.45 -15.52 0.24
N ASP A 15 -11.91 -16.54 0.96
CA ASP A 15 -12.41 -16.41 2.33
C ASP A 15 -11.33 -15.83 3.26
N TYR A 16 -10.07 -16.27 3.11
CA TYR A 16 -8.95 -15.70 3.87
C TYR A 16 -8.66 -14.24 3.50
N LEU A 17 -8.80 -13.84 2.23
CA LEU A 17 -8.61 -12.44 1.84
C LEU A 17 -9.64 -11.52 2.48
N GLU A 18 -10.91 -11.93 2.45
CA GLU A 18 -12.00 -11.17 3.07
C GLU A 18 -11.85 -11.12 4.59
N GLN A 19 -11.46 -12.23 5.21
CA GLN A 19 -11.15 -12.28 6.64
C GLN A 19 -10.03 -11.29 7.01
N ILE A 20 -8.92 -11.30 6.27
CA ILE A 20 -7.77 -10.40 6.51
C ILE A 20 -8.18 -8.94 6.32
N ALA A 21 -8.88 -8.61 5.24
CA ALA A 21 -9.31 -7.24 4.97
C ALA A 21 -10.28 -6.73 6.06
N THR A 22 -11.23 -7.57 6.49
CA THR A 22 -12.19 -7.26 7.54
C THR A 22 -11.50 -7.03 8.88
N GLN A 23 -10.56 -7.91 9.26
CA GLN A 23 -9.83 -7.77 10.52
C GLN A 23 -8.88 -6.56 10.55
N LEU A 24 -8.29 -6.20 9.41
CA LEU A 24 -7.48 -4.99 9.31
C LEU A 24 -8.34 -3.73 9.43
N GLY A 25 -9.57 -3.74 8.90
CA GLY A 25 -10.54 -2.66 9.07
C GLY A 25 -9.97 -1.30 8.66
N ASP A 26 -9.87 -0.37 9.60
CA ASP A 26 -9.31 0.97 9.37
C ASP A 26 -7.81 0.95 9.03
N ALA A 27 -7.09 -0.10 9.45
CA ALA A 27 -5.70 -0.32 9.12
C ALA A 27 -5.51 -0.98 7.73
N TRP A 28 -6.57 -1.17 6.94
CA TRP A 28 -6.46 -1.69 5.57
C TRP A 28 -5.79 -0.66 4.66
N LEU A 29 -4.69 -1.04 3.98
CA LEU A 29 -3.84 -0.12 3.24
C LEU A 29 -4.59 0.70 2.17
N PRO A 30 -5.40 0.09 1.27
CA PRO A 30 -6.22 0.83 0.32
C PRO A 30 -7.21 1.80 0.98
N ARG A 31 -7.69 1.49 2.18
CA ARG A 31 -8.60 2.39 2.92
C ARG A 31 -7.85 3.61 3.44
N ILE A 32 -6.68 3.44 4.05
CA ILE A 32 -5.79 4.55 4.45
C ILE A 32 -5.50 5.45 3.24
N TYR A 33 -5.17 4.83 2.10
CA TYR A 33 -4.91 5.55 0.86
C TYR A 33 -6.11 6.40 0.40
N ARG A 34 -7.29 5.80 0.27
CA ARG A 34 -8.49 6.51 -0.20
C ARG A 34 -9.02 7.54 0.80
N GLU A 35 -9.07 7.18 2.08
CA GLU A 35 -9.78 7.99 3.08
C GLU A 35 -8.90 9.07 3.70
N ARG A 36 -7.57 8.92 3.69
CA ARG A 36 -6.64 9.88 4.27
C ARG A 36 -5.81 10.57 3.22
N ILE A 37 -5.10 9.81 2.37
CA ILE A 37 -4.13 10.38 1.43
C ILE A 37 -4.82 11.12 0.28
N LEU A 38 -5.77 10.47 -0.41
CA LEU A 38 -6.47 11.08 -1.55
C LEU A 38 -7.33 12.29 -1.20
N LYS A 39 -7.66 12.49 0.08
CA LYS A 39 -8.39 13.68 0.56
C LYS A 39 -7.47 14.89 0.81
N MET A 40 -6.16 14.71 0.76
CA MET A 40 -5.18 15.80 0.88
C MET A 40 -4.87 16.40 -0.49
N ARG A 41 -4.15 17.52 -0.50
CA ARG A 41 -3.52 18.01 -1.75
C ARG A 41 -2.37 17.08 -2.11
N THR A 42 -2.52 16.38 -3.23
CA THR A 42 -1.54 15.41 -3.72
C THR A 42 -1.03 15.74 -5.11
N ARG A 43 0.15 15.22 -5.45
CA ARG A 43 0.65 15.10 -6.82
C ARG A 43 0.65 13.64 -7.26
N ALA A 44 0.39 13.40 -8.54
CA ALA A 44 0.60 12.07 -9.11
C ALA A 44 2.10 11.76 -9.24
N TYR A 45 2.48 10.55 -8.87
CA TYR A 45 3.81 9.99 -9.08
C TYR A 45 3.67 8.69 -9.85
N GLU A 46 4.27 8.63 -11.03
CA GLU A 46 4.30 7.45 -11.88
C GLU A 46 5.62 6.73 -11.63
N PHE A 47 5.54 5.45 -11.27
CA PHE A 47 6.74 4.63 -11.17
C PHE A 47 7.23 4.26 -12.57
N PRO A 48 8.55 4.20 -12.79
CA PRO A 48 9.06 3.50 -13.94
C PRO A 48 8.68 2.01 -13.85
N PRO A 49 8.74 1.24 -14.96
CA PRO A 49 8.31 -0.16 -14.96
C PRO A 49 8.99 -0.99 -13.86
N ILE A 50 8.20 -1.39 -12.86
CA ILE A 50 8.69 -2.15 -11.71
C ILE A 50 8.72 -3.65 -12.06
N PRO A 51 9.88 -4.33 -11.94
CA PRO A 51 9.95 -5.77 -12.14
C PRO A 51 9.12 -6.52 -11.08
N LYS A 52 8.58 -7.68 -11.45
CA LYS A 52 7.82 -8.53 -10.51
C LYS A 52 8.74 -9.00 -9.37
N ALA A 53 8.19 -9.07 -8.15
CA ALA A 53 8.86 -9.61 -6.95
C ALA A 53 10.16 -8.88 -6.54
N VAL A 54 10.20 -7.56 -6.68
CA VAL A 54 11.31 -6.72 -6.21
C VAL A 54 11.09 -6.27 -4.76
N SER A 55 12.16 -6.29 -3.97
CA SER A 55 12.19 -5.64 -2.66
C SER A 55 12.88 -4.27 -2.79
N PRO A 56 12.16 -3.15 -2.60
CA PRO A 56 12.74 -1.81 -2.60
C PRO A 56 13.67 -1.60 -1.41
N GLU A 57 14.81 -0.97 -1.67
CA GLU A 57 15.85 -0.63 -0.72
C GLU A 57 16.03 0.89 -0.67
N ILE A 58 16.03 1.48 0.53
CA ILE A 58 16.34 2.90 0.71
C ILE A 58 17.85 3.02 0.90
N GLN A 59 18.49 3.88 0.11
CA GLN A 59 19.93 4.13 0.15
C GLN A 59 20.19 5.58 0.53
N HIS A 60 21.01 5.78 1.55
CA HIS A 60 21.53 7.10 1.89
C HIS A 60 22.84 7.30 1.12
N THR A 61 22.86 8.30 0.26
CA THR A 61 24.02 8.66 -0.56
C THR A 61 24.51 10.06 -0.19
N LEU A 62 25.68 10.45 -0.70
CA LEU A 62 26.21 11.81 -0.50
C LEU A 62 25.30 12.90 -1.10
N LEU A 63 24.47 12.54 -2.09
CA LEU A 63 23.58 13.46 -2.81
C LEU A 63 22.15 13.46 -2.25
N GLY A 64 21.87 12.67 -1.21
CA GLY A 64 20.56 12.59 -0.56
C GLY A 64 20.07 11.17 -0.38
N THR A 65 18.75 10.98 -0.51
CA THR A 65 18.11 9.66 -0.32
C THR A 65 17.63 9.12 -1.66
N GLU A 66 17.97 7.87 -1.95
CA GLU A 66 17.52 7.15 -3.15
C GLU A 66 16.68 5.95 -2.76
N LEU A 67 15.64 5.65 -3.54
CA LEU A 67 14.89 4.41 -3.48
C LEU A 67 15.30 3.51 -4.64
N LYS A 68 16.01 2.43 -4.33
CA LYS A 68 16.42 1.42 -5.31
C LYS A 68 15.30 0.38 -5.47
N VAL A 69 14.82 0.22 -6.70
CA VAL A 69 13.80 -0.76 -7.08
C VAL A 69 14.36 -1.62 -8.20
N GLY A 70 14.91 -2.78 -7.84
CA GLY A 70 15.58 -3.66 -8.78
C GLY A 70 16.86 -3.02 -9.32
N ARG A 71 16.89 -2.75 -10.64
CA ARG A 71 18.01 -2.06 -11.31
C ARG A 71 17.87 -0.54 -11.35
N GLN A 72 16.71 -0.01 -10.97
CA GLN A 72 16.41 1.42 -11.03
C GLN A 72 16.67 2.08 -9.68
N ARG A 73 17.09 3.34 -9.73
CA ARG A 73 17.25 4.20 -8.55
C ARG A 73 16.42 5.45 -8.73
N LEU A 74 15.58 5.74 -7.76
CA LEU A 74 14.66 6.87 -7.76
C LEU A 74 15.17 7.89 -6.74
N LEU A 75 15.59 9.06 -7.21
CA LEU A 75 15.97 10.13 -6.31
C LEU A 75 14.73 10.60 -5.54
N CYS A 76 14.82 10.59 -4.21
CA CYS A 76 13.76 11.06 -3.33
C CYS A 76 14.18 12.38 -2.67
N PRO A 77 13.27 13.34 -2.50
CA PRO A 77 13.60 14.61 -1.83
C PRO A 77 14.01 14.43 -0.37
N ASP A 78 13.51 13.38 0.28
CA ASP A 78 13.74 13.08 1.70
C ASP A 78 13.46 11.60 2.00
N LEU A 79 13.81 11.18 3.22
CA LEU A 79 13.59 9.82 3.71
C LEU A 79 12.10 9.46 3.80
N ALA A 80 11.23 10.39 4.20
CA ALA A 80 9.80 10.12 4.34
C ALA A 80 9.16 9.75 3.00
N THR A 81 9.55 10.44 1.93
CA THR A 81 9.13 10.17 0.56
C THR A 81 9.67 8.83 0.08
N ALA A 82 10.93 8.50 0.37
CA ALA A 82 11.49 7.19 0.02
C ALA A 82 10.75 6.04 0.73
N ARG A 83 10.46 6.20 2.03
CA ARG A 83 9.64 5.27 2.84
C ARG A 83 8.24 5.10 2.26
N TYR A 84 7.56 6.22 2.02
CA TYR A 84 6.24 6.25 1.39
C TYR A 84 6.20 5.48 0.06
N LEU A 85 7.10 5.84 -0.87
CA LEU A 85 7.18 5.21 -2.20
C LEU A 85 7.57 3.74 -2.11
N SER A 86 8.39 3.35 -1.13
CA SER A 86 8.84 1.96 -0.97
C SER A 86 7.67 1.00 -0.70
N VAL A 87 6.63 1.44 0.01
CA VAL A 87 5.44 0.61 0.26
C VAL A 87 4.71 0.29 -1.05
N PHE A 88 4.46 1.31 -1.86
CA PHE A 88 3.77 1.14 -3.14
C PHE A 88 4.62 0.41 -4.19
N ALA A 89 5.94 0.60 -4.16
CA ALA A 89 6.85 -0.17 -4.99
C ALA A 89 6.86 -1.66 -4.63
N ARG A 90 6.77 -2.02 -3.32
CA ARG A 90 6.60 -3.42 -2.87
C ARG A 90 5.29 -4.03 -3.36
N ILE A 91 4.22 -3.24 -3.34
CA ILE A 91 2.91 -3.66 -3.85
C ILE A 91 2.95 -3.81 -5.37
N GLY A 92 3.79 -3.02 -6.06
CA GLY A 92 3.87 -2.97 -7.52
C GLY A 92 2.79 -2.07 -8.13
N CYS A 93 2.42 -0.99 -7.44
CA CYS A 93 1.51 0.02 -7.99
C CYS A 93 2.21 0.78 -9.14
N PRO A 94 1.54 1.03 -10.27
CA PRO A 94 2.13 1.75 -11.39
C PRO A 94 2.21 3.27 -11.14
N ALA A 95 1.25 3.82 -10.41
CA ALA A 95 1.20 5.23 -10.06
C ALA A 95 0.48 5.42 -8.73
N VAL A 96 0.86 6.46 -7.99
CA VAL A 96 0.30 6.80 -6.67
C VAL A 96 0.25 8.30 -6.45
N ALA A 97 -0.65 8.72 -5.56
CA ALA A 97 -0.71 10.07 -5.04
C ALA A 97 0.37 10.27 -3.99
N ILE A 98 1.07 11.41 -4.00
CA ILE A 98 1.99 11.82 -2.93
C ILE A 98 1.49 13.15 -2.36
N PRO A 99 1.28 13.29 -1.04
CA PRO A 99 0.98 14.57 -0.42
C PRO A 99 2.02 15.64 -0.74
N TYR A 100 1.60 16.89 -0.98
CA TYR A 100 2.53 18.01 -1.19
C TYR A 100 3.26 18.43 0.09
N ASP A 101 2.61 18.27 1.24
CA ASP A 101 3.17 18.64 2.54
C ASP A 101 4.06 17.51 3.07
N ILE A 102 5.36 17.79 3.15
CA ILE A 102 6.39 16.85 3.63
C ILE A 102 6.10 16.29 5.02
N THR A 103 5.48 17.08 5.91
CA THR A 103 5.12 16.62 7.26
C THR A 103 4.02 15.55 7.21
N LYS A 104 3.10 15.66 6.24
CA LYS A 104 2.04 14.67 6.01
C LYS A 104 2.57 13.41 5.35
N VAL A 105 3.59 13.52 4.49
CA VAL A 105 4.25 12.35 3.88
C VAL A 105 4.86 11.45 4.96
N SER A 106 5.51 12.03 5.98
CA SER A 106 6.08 11.24 7.08
C SER A 106 5.02 10.43 7.83
N HIS A 107 3.93 11.07 8.27
CA HIS A 107 2.85 10.38 8.97
C HIS A 107 2.17 9.32 8.08
N ALA A 108 1.94 9.63 6.81
CA ALA A 108 1.38 8.68 5.86
C ALA A 108 2.31 7.47 5.66
N ALA A 109 3.62 7.69 5.58
CA ALA A 109 4.60 6.62 5.47
C ALA A 109 4.57 5.68 6.69
N ASP A 110 4.57 6.23 7.91
CA ASP A 110 4.48 5.44 9.15
C ASP A 110 3.21 4.58 9.19
N GLU A 111 2.08 5.15 8.80
CA GLU A 111 0.78 4.46 8.81
C GLU A 111 0.73 3.35 7.75
N LEU A 112 1.20 3.62 6.54
CA LEU A 112 1.23 2.65 5.44
C LEU A 112 2.21 1.50 5.71
N GLU A 113 3.39 1.78 6.26
CA GLU A 113 4.36 0.74 6.65
C GLU A 113 3.79 -0.14 7.77
N SER A 114 3.17 0.46 8.77
CA SER A 114 2.50 -0.26 9.86
C SER A 114 1.37 -1.15 9.32
N SER A 115 0.55 -0.61 8.43
CA SER A 115 -0.53 -1.35 7.76
C SER A 115 0.01 -2.53 6.94
N TRP A 116 1.05 -2.30 6.14
CA TRP A 116 1.71 -3.33 5.34
C TRP A 116 2.26 -4.46 6.21
N HIS A 117 2.97 -4.13 7.29
CA HIS A 117 3.54 -5.13 8.19
C HIS A 117 2.45 -5.93 8.91
N ARG A 118 1.43 -5.26 9.45
CA ARG A 118 0.28 -5.92 10.09
C ARG A 118 -0.45 -6.86 9.13
N MET A 119 -0.61 -6.45 7.88
CA MET A 119 -1.23 -7.27 6.85
C MET A 119 -0.45 -8.56 6.59
N LEU A 120 0.89 -8.48 6.49
CA LEU A 120 1.73 -9.67 6.28
C LEU A 120 1.73 -10.60 7.50
N LEU A 121 1.85 -10.04 8.71
CA LEU A 121 1.77 -10.82 9.95
C LEU A 121 0.42 -11.51 10.11
N LEU A 122 -0.66 -10.81 9.81
CA LEU A 122 -2.00 -11.37 9.88
C LEU A 122 -2.16 -12.51 8.87
N ALA A 123 -1.74 -12.31 7.62
CA ALA A 123 -1.76 -13.35 6.59
C ALA A 123 -0.99 -14.60 7.01
N ASP A 124 0.17 -14.44 7.66
CA ASP A 124 0.97 -15.55 8.15
C ASP A 124 0.31 -16.26 9.33
N SER A 125 -0.31 -15.51 10.25
CA SER A 125 -1.00 -16.07 11.42
C SER A 125 -2.24 -16.90 11.03
N VAL A 126 -3.09 -16.39 10.13
CA VAL A 126 -4.32 -17.09 9.71
C VAL A 126 -4.04 -18.31 8.83
N THR A 127 -2.83 -18.39 8.25
CA THR A 127 -2.39 -19.51 7.42
C THR A 127 -1.33 -20.41 8.04
N ALA A 128 -1.07 -20.27 9.35
CA ALA A 128 -0.04 -21.03 10.06
C ALA A 128 -0.20 -22.56 9.95
N GLY A 129 -1.42 -23.07 9.80
CA GLY A 129 -1.71 -24.50 9.57
C GLY A 129 -1.73 -24.95 8.10
N ARG A 130 -1.50 -24.05 7.15
CA ARG A 130 -1.56 -24.33 5.70
C ARG A 130 -0.17 -24.57 5.11
N SER A 131 -0.12 -25.19 3.93
CA SER A 131 1.13 -25.44 3.19
C SER A 131 1.80 -24.15 2.73
N SER A 132 3.13 -24.17 2.57
CA SER A 132 3.91 -23.02 2.09
C SER A 132 3.44 -22.49 0.74
N ALA A 133 3.04 -23.39 -0.17
CA ALA A 133 2.49 -23.05 -1.48
C ALA A 133 1.17 -22.27 -1.34
N PHE A 134 0.29 -22.65 -0.40
CA PHE A 134 -0.94 -21.92 -0.13
C PHE A 134 -0.65 -20.53 0.45
N ARG A 135 0.29 -20.41 1.40
CA ARG A 135 0.68 -19.10 1.97
C ARG A 135 1.24 -18.17 0.90
N ALA A 136 2.11 -18.67 0.02
CA ALA A 136 2.66 -17.91 -1.10
C ALA A 136 1.59 -17.50 -2.12
N ARG A 137 0.59 -18.36 -2.37
CA ARG A 137 -0.56 -18.01 -3.20
C ARG A 137 -1.41 -16.93 -2.57
N LEU A 138 -1.78 -17.07 -1.29
CA LEU A 138 -2.58 -16.09 -0.56
C LEU A 138 -1.87 -14.73 -0.54
N ARG A 139 -0.58 -14.69 -0.20
CA ARG A 139 0.20 -13.46 -0.18
C ARG A 139 0.22 -12.76 -1.54
N ARG A 140 0.36 -13.51 -2.64
CA ARG A 140 0.27 -12.95 -3.99
C ARG A 140 -1.12 -12.35 -4.29
N LEU A 141 -2.18 -13.06 -3.92
CA LEU A 141 -3.55 -12.57 -4.11
C LEU A 141 -3.84 -11.33 -3.25
N LEU A 142 -3.33 -11.30 -2.02
CA LEU A 142 -3.50 -10.18 -1.08
C LEU A 142 -2.80 -8.92 -1.61
N ILE A 143 -1.56 -9.05 -2.05
CA ILE A 143 -0.81 -7.95 -2.68
C ILE A 143 -1.50 -7.51 -3.97
N GLY A 144 -2.01 -8.45 -4.78
CA GLY A 144 -2.80 -8.16 -5.98
C GLY A 144 -4.04 -7.33 -5.67
N LYS A 145 -4.86 -7.78 -4.70
CA LYS A 145 -6.06 -7.06 -4.26
C LYS A 145 -5.75 -5.65 -3.77
N VAL A 146 -4.71 -5.48 -2.94
CA VAL A 146 -4.27 -4.16 -2.49
C VAL A 146 -3.85 -3.28 -3.67
N ARG A 147 -3.09 -3.83 -4.61
CA ARG A 147 -2.65 -3.10 -5.81
C ARG A 147 -3.85 -2.64 -6.63
N ASP A 148 -4.81 -3.52 -6.87
CA ASP A 148 -5.99 -3.25 -7.69
C ASP A 148 -6.83 -2.15 -7.04
N GLU A 149 -7.09 -2.23 -5.73
CA GLU A 149 -7.86 -1.20 -5.00
C GLU A 149 -7.13 0.16 -4.93
N VAL A 150 -5.80 0.17 -4.79
CA VAL A 150 -5.00 1.41 -4.85
C VAL A 150 -5.03 2.00 -6.26
N THR A 151 -4.93 1.15 -7.28
CA THR A 151 -4.98 1.57 -8.70
C THR A 151 -6.35 2.12 -9.06
N GLU A 152 -7.43 1.50 -8.58
CA GLU A 152 -8.81 1.97 -8.72
C GLU A 152 -9.01 3.34 -8.04
N GLY A 153 -8.40 3.56 -6.88
CA GLY A 153 -8.36 4.87 -6.24
C GLY A 153 -7.63 5.94 -7.05
N GLY A 154 -6.77 5.54 -7.98
CA GLY A 154 -5.99 6.42 -8.86
C GLY A 154 -4.86 7.17 -8.14
N ALA A 155 -4.04 7.89 -8.92
CA ALA A 155 -2.90 8.66 -8.41
C ALA A 155 -3.29 10.03 -7.81
N GLY A 156 -4.57 10.21 -7.46
CA GLY A 156 -5.13 11.48 -6.98
C GLY A 156 -5.46 12.49 -8.09
N GLN A 157 -5.97 13.66 -7.70
CA GLN A 157 -6.34 14.72 -8.63
C GLN A 157 -5.09 15.31 -9.32
N ARG A 158 -5.14 15.47 -10.66
CA ARG A 158 -4.04 16.03 -11.47
C ARG A 158 -3.74 17.51 -11.19
N ARG A 159 -4.67 18.25 -10.57
CA ARG A 159 -4.50 19.67 -10.23
C ARG A 159 -5.02 19.94 -8.83
N PRO A 160 -4.28 20.66 -7.97
CA PRO A 160 -4.86 21.14 -6.72
C PRO A 160 -5.94 22.19 -7.03
N GLU A 161 -7.14 22.03 -6.48
CA GLU A 161 -8.12 23.12 -6.41
C GLU A 161 -7.50 24.28 -5.61
N PHE A 162 -7.11 25.34 -6.31
CA PHE A 162 -6.82 26.62 -5.68
C PHE A 162 -8.15 27.26 -5.31
N LYS A 163 -8.56 27.16 -4.04
CA LYS A 163 -9.59 28.04 -3.49
C LYS A 163 -9.05 29.47 -3.46
N GLN A 164 -9.25 30.23 -4.54
CA GLN A 164 -9.00 31.67 -4.56
C GLN A 164 -10.03 32.36 -3.66
N SER A 165 -9.70 32.54 -2.39
CA SER A 165 -10.49 33.38 -1.48
C SER A 165 -9.72 34.65 -1.13
N THR A 166 -9.29 35.40 -2.14
CA THR A 166 -8.71 36.73 -1.92
C THR A 166 -9.82 37.78 -1.93
N LYS A 167 -10.62 37.84 -0.84
CA LYS A 167 -11.35 39.08 -0.52
C LYS A 167 -10.31 40.07 0.03
N ARG A 168 -9.64 40.80 -0.86
CA ARG A 168 -9.00 42.08 -0.49
C ARG A 168 -10.13 43.01 -0.07
N LYS A 169 -10.20 43.36 1.22
CA LYS A 169 -10.99 44.50 1.67
C LYS A 169 -10.33 45.75 1.10
N ALA A 170 -11.12 46.57 0.41
CA ALA A 170 -10.80 47.95 0.07
C ALA A 170 -10.84 48.82 1.33
#